data_AF-A0AAP0LSV2-F1
#
_entry.id   AF-A0AAP0LSV2-F1
#
_cell.length_a   1.000
_cell.length_b   1.000
_cell.length_c   1.000
_cell.angle_alpha   90.00
_cell.angle_beta   90.00
_cell.angle_gamma   90.00
#
_symmetry.space_group_name_H-M   'P 1'
#
loop_
_entity.id
_entity.type
_entity.pdbx_description
1 polymer ?
#
loop_
_entity_poly.entity_id
_entity_poly.type
_entity_poly.pdbx_seq_one_letter_code
_entity_poly.pdbx_strand_id
1 'polypeptide(L)'
;MTEAMIRKKPGMASVKDMPVLQDGPPPGGFAPVRYARRIPTKGPSAMALFLAAFGAFSYGMYQVGKGNKIRRFMSNNNYFYWYEFFRMSMTNQVSSRSNQVSSRSNKWPYSETTAFRSLNVLPWILDFLGLEDVCREKKRDLALKEEKYAARRAILPMLQAEEDERFVKEWKKYLEYEAEVMKDVPGWKVGENVYNSGRWMPPASGELRPEVW
;
A
#
# COMPACT_ATOMS: atom_id res chain seq x y z
N MET A 1 74.93 -4.12 -65.05
CA MET A 1 75.84 -4.65 -64.01
C MET A 1 76.36 -3.54 -63.06
N THR A 2 75.51 -2.61 -62.62
CA THR A 2 75.92 -1.46 -61.76
C THR A 2 75.52 -1.63 -60.30
N GLU A 3 74.51 -2.47 -60.00
CA GLU A 3 74.01 -2.74 -58.65
C GLU A 3 75.10 -3.19 -57.66
N ALA A 4 76.06 -3.99 -58.14
CA ALA A 4 77.17 -4.48 -57.31
C ALA A 4 78.10 -3.36 -56.82
N MET A 5 78.16 -2.22 -57.53
CA MET A 5 78.94 -1.05 -57.11
C MET A 5 78.16 -0.17 -56.13
N ILE A 6 76.84 -0.12 -56.25
CA ILE A 6 75.97 0.74 -55.42
C ILE A 6 75.79 0.16 -54.01
N ARG A 7 75.55 -1.16 -53.89
CA ARG A 7 75.26 -1.84 -52.61
C ARG A 7 76.50 -2.42 -51.91
N LYS A 8 77.68 -2.03 -52.38
CA LYS A 8 78.99 -2.62 -52.06
C LYS A 8 79.20 -2.79 -50.55
N LYS A 9 79.47 -4.03 -50.11
CA LYS A 9 79.97 -4.36 -48.76
C LYS A 9 81.48 -4.60 -48.81
N PRO A 10 82.29 -4.05 -47.89
CA PRO A 10 83.73 -4.32 -47.87
C PRO A 10 84.00 -5.82 -47.65
N GLY A 11 84.84 -6.42 -48.49
CA GLY A 11 85.22 -7.85 -48.40
C GLY A 11 84.34 -8.85 -49.18
N MET A 12 83.46 -8.39 -50.07
CA MET A 12 82.58 -9.25 -50.87
C MET A 12 83.34 -9.99 -51.99
N ALA A 13 83.35 -11.34 -51.96
CA ALA A 13 84.02 -12.17 -52.96
C ALA A 13 83.13 -12.51 -54.17
N SER A 14 81.80 -12.47 -54.00
CA SER A 14 80.82 -12.83 -55.02
C SER A 14 79.58 -11.95 -54.97
N VAL A 15 78.91 -11.77 -56.11
CA VAL A 15 77.67 -10.96 -56.23
C VAL A 15 76.53 -11.50 -55.36
N LYS A 16 76.55 -12.78 -54.97
CA LYS A 16 75.51 -13.40 -54.13
C LYS A 16 75.51 -12.88 -52.69
N ASP A 17 76.63 -12.35 -52.21
CA ASP A 17 76.80 -11.89 -50.82
C ASP A 17 76.47 -10.39 -50.64
N MET A 18 75.85 -9.79 -51.66
CA MET A 18 75.44 -8.40 -51.65
C MET A 18 74.37 -8.18 -50.56
N PRO A 19 74.49 -7.12 -49.73
CA PRO A 19 73.53 -6.88 -48.66
C PRO A 19 72.16 -6.54 -49.25
N VAL A 20 71.14 -7.27 -48.77
CA VAL A 20 69.74 -7.00 -49.06
C VAL A 20 69.05 -6.74 -47.73
N LEU A 21 68.81 -5.46 -47.43
CA LEU A 21 68.01 -5.02 -46.29
C LEU A 21 66.59 -4.80 -46.80
N GLN A 22 65.75 -5.82 -46.70
CA GLN A 22 64.33 -5.75 -47.03
C GLN A 22 63.53 -5.47 -45.76
N ASP A 23 62.48 -4.66 -45.90
CA ASP A 23 61.50 -4.49 -44.83
C ASP A 23 60.78 -5.82 -44.59
N GLY A 24 60.96 -6.38 -43.41
CA GLY A 24 60.40 -7.65 -43.01
C GLY A 24 59.86 -7.59 -41.59
N PRO A 25 59.02 -8.56 -41.19
CA PRO A 25 58.65 -8.68 -39.79
C PRO A 25 59.91 -8.90 -38.94
N PRO A 26 59.94 -8.40 -37.69
CA PRO A 26 61.04 -8.67 -36.80
C PRO A 26 61.22 -10.19 -36.61
N PRO A 27 62.44 -10.67 -36.33
CA PRO A 27 62.64 -12.08 -35.99
C PRO A 27 61.81 -12.42 -34.75
N GLY A 28 60.74 -13.22 -34.94
CA GLY A 28 59.73 -13.53 -33.91
C GLY A 28 58.30 -13.09 -34.25
N GLY A 29 58.08 -12.32 -35.31
CA GLY A 29 56.76 -11.90 -35.78
C GLY A 29 56.08 -10.84 -34.91
N PHE A 30 54.84 -10.49 -35.26
CA PHE A 30 54.02 -9.53 -34.50
C PHE A 30 53.21 -10.23 -33.40
N ALA A 31 52.80 -9.47 -32.39
CA ALA A 31 51.89 -9.96 -31.37
C ALA A 31 50.57 -10.47 -31.99
N PRO A 32 49.97 -11.55 -31.46
CA PRO A 32 48.76 -12.13 -32.03
C PRO A 32 47.58 -11.17 -31.92
N VAL A 33 47.09 -10.71 -33.08
CA VAL A 33 45.93 -9.83 -33.17
C VAL A 33 44.66 -10.63 -32.88
N ARG A 34 43.88 -10.19 -31.89
CA ARG A 34 42.62 -10.83 -31.53
C ARG A 34 41.52 -10.38 -32.50
N TYR A 35 41.09 -11.29 -33.38
CA TYR A 35 40.04 -11.00 -34.37
C TYR A 35 38.64 -11.46 -33.93
N ALA A 36 38.54 -12.35 -32.92
CA ALA A 36 37.27 -12.91 -32.48
C ALA A 36 36.50 -11.95 -31.56
N ARG A 37 35.18 -11.82 -31.79
CA ARG A 37 34.27 -11.06 -30.93
C ARG A 37 34.06 -11.80 -29.60
N ARG A 38 34.40 -11.15 -28.48
CA ARG A 38 34.19 -11.68 -27.12
C ARG A 38 33.29 -10.73 -26.33
N ILE A 39 31.98 -10.93 -26.43
CA ILE A 39 31.03 -10.22 -25.59
C ILE A 39 30.85 -11.00 -24.29
N PRO A 40 31.17 -10.43 -23.13
CA PRO A 40 30.92 -11.09 -21.86
C PRO A 40 29.43 -11.04 -21.52
N THR A 41 28.75 -12.19 -21.46
CA THR A 41 27.38 -12.29 -20.96
C THR A 41 27.39 -12.37 -19.43
N LYS A 42 27.69 -11.25 -18.77
CA LYS A 42 27.68 -11.11 -17.32
C LYS A 42 26.31 -10.62 -16.86
N GLY A 43 25.36 -11.54 -16.69
CA GLY A 43 24.04 -11.27 -16.14
C GLY A 43 23.58 -12.40 -15.22
N PRO A 44 22.63 -12.13 -14.31
CA PRO A 44 22.03 -13.18 -13.51
C PRO A 44 21.36 -14.22 -14.41
N SER A 45 21.45 -15.49 -14.02
CA SER A 45 20.74 -16.58 -14.68
C SER A 45 19.23 -16.28 -14.74
N ALA A 46 18.55 -16.76 -15.79
CA ALA A 46 17.09 -16.63 -15.93
C ALA A 46 16.36 -17.14 -14.67
N MET A 47 16.82 -18.25 -14.09
CA MET A 47 16.23 -18.80 -12.87
C MET A 47 16.40 -17.87 -11.66
N ALA A 48 17.54 -17.19 -11.56
CA ALA A 48 17.78 -16.24 -10.47
C ALA A 48 16.83 -15.04 -10.55
N LEU A 49 16.57 -14.54 -11.76
CA LEU A 49 15.58 -13.48 -11.98
C LEU A 49 14.16 -13.93 -11.64
N PHE A 50 13.77 -15.12 -12.08
CA PHE A 50 12.44 -15.69 -11.79
C PHE A 50 12.20 -15.87 -10.29
N LEU A 51 13.16 -16.45 -9.58
CA LEU A 51 13.04 -16.68 -8.14
C LEU A 51 13.03 -15.37 -7.34
N ALA A 52 13.81 -14.37 -7.76
CA ALA A 52 13.77 -13.04 -7.14
C ALA A 52 12.41 -12.37 -7.31
N ALA A 53 11.86 -12.38 -8.53
CA ALA A 53 10.54 -11.80 -8.81
C ALA A 53 9.42 -12.53 -8.05
N PHE A 54 9.43 -13.86 -8.07
CA PHE A 54 8.45 -14.67 -7.35
C PHE A 54 8.57 -14.51 -5.83
N GLY A 55 9.78 -14.44 -5.30
CA GLY A 55 10.03 -14.18 -3.88
C GLY A 55 9.51 -12.82 -3.44
N ALA A 56 9.80 -11.76 -4.20
CA ALA A 56 9.28 -10.42 -3.92
C ALA A 56 7.75 -10.36 -3.99
N PHE A 57 7.15 -11.02 -4.99
CA PHE A 57 5.70 -11.06 -5.15
C PHE A 57 5.02 -11.82 -4.01
N SER A 58 5.47 -13.04 -3.71
CA SER A 58 4.91 -13.86 -2.63
C SER A 58 5.03 -13.18 -1.27
N TYR A 59 6.16 -12.54 -0.98
CA TYR A 59 6.34 -11.74 0.23
C TYR A 59 5.44 -10.50 0.26
N GLY A 60 5.33 -9.78 -0.87
CA GLY A 60 4.43 -8.64 -0.99
C GLY A 60 2.96 -9.02 -0.70
N MET A 61 2.49 -10.13 -1.26
CA MET A 61 1.14 -10.64 -1.03
C MET A 61 0.91 -11.05 0.42
N TYR A 62 1.91 -11.62 1.08
CA TYR A 62 1.85 -11.94 2.51
C TYR A 62 1.68 -10.67 3.37
N GLN A 63 2.42 -9.61 3.06
CA GLN A 63 2.30 -8.34 3.78
C GLN A 63 0.97 -7.64 3.53
N VAL A 64 0.44 -7.70 2.31
CA VAL A 64 -0.92 -7.21 1.99
C VAL A 64 -1.97 -7.98 2.79
N GLY A 65 -1.84 -9.30 2.91
CA GLY A 65 -2.72 -10.14 3.72
C GLY A 65 -2.73 -9.75 5.20
N LYS A 66 -1.55 -9.55 5.80
CA LYS A 66 -1.41 -9.03 7.17
C LYS A 66 -2.05 -7.66 7.33
N GLY A 67 -1.80 -6.73 6.40
CA GLY A 67 -2.41 -5.40 6.39
C GLY A 67 -3.93 -5.45 6.29
N ASN A 68 -4.48 -6.34 5.46
CA ASN A 68 -5.93 -6.51 5.29
C ASN A 68 -6.58 -7.07 6.56
N LYS A 69 -5.93 -8.02 7.24
CA LYS A 69 -6.41 -8.57 8.51
C LYS A 69 -6.45 -7.50 9.60
N ILE A 70 -5.42 -6.64 9.67
CA ILE A 70 -5.37 -5.51 10.61
C ILE A 70 -6.46 -4.48 10.27
N ARG A 71 -6.65 -4.11 8.99
CA ARG A 71 -7.72 -3.19 8.57
C ARG A 71 -9.12 -3.70 8.91
N ARG A 72 -9.39 -5.00 8.68
CA ARG A 72 -10.67 -5.63 9.06
C ARG A 72 -10.86 -5.69 10.58
N PHE A 73 -9.80 -6.01 11.32
CA PHE A 73 -9.82 -6.03 12.78
C PHE A 73 -10.14 -4.65 13.36
N MET A 74 -9.48 -3.60 12.86
CA MET A 74 -9.76 -2.22 13.26
C MET A 74 -11.20 -1.80 12.93
N SER A 75 -11.69 -2.16 11.74
CA SER A 75 -13.07 -1.87 11.33
C SER A 75 -14.12 -2.59 12.19
N ASN A 76 -13.85 -3.81 12.65
CA ASN A 76 -14.81 -4.62 13.41
C ASN A 76 -14.76 -4.37 14.92
N ASN A 77 -13.60 -4.01 15.47
CA ASN A 77 -13.40 -3.77 16.90
C ASN A 77 -13.26 -2.26 17.19
N ASN A 78 -14.31 -1.50 16.92
CA ASN A 78 -14.38 -0.08 17.28
C ASN A 78 -14.81 0.13 18.76
N TYR A 79 -14.19 -0.60 19.69
CA TYR A 79 -14.38 -0.48 21.14
C TYR A 79 -13.15 -0.98 21.92
N PHE A 80 -11.92 -0.55 21.60
CA PHE A 80 -10.76 -0.94 22.43
C PHE A 80 -9.59 0.06 22.45
N TYR A 81 -9.84 1.36 22.26
CA TYR A 81 -8.81 2.38 22.51
C TYR A 81 -9.22 3.42 23.57
N TRP A 82 -10.28 3.13 24.34
CA TRP A 82 -10.68 3.92 25.50
C TRP A 82 -10.31 3.26 26.84
N TYR A 83 -10.34 1.92 26.93
CA TYR A 83 -10.05 1.19 28.17
C TYR A 83 -8.56 1.10 28.55
N GLU A 84 -7.64 1.00 27.59
CA GLU A 84 -6.18 0.97 27.89
C GLU A 84 -5.61 2.36 28.18
N PHE A 85 -6.22 3.44 27.65
CA PHE A 85 -5.83 4.82 27.98
C PHE A 85 -6.30 5.21 29.38
N PHE A 86 -7.49 4.78 29.81
CA PHE A 86 -8.00 5.02 31.18
C PHE A 86 -7.31 4.14 32.24
N ARG A 87 -6.85 2.94 31.86
CA ARG A 87 -6.08 2.03 32.74
C ARG A 87 -4.68 2.55 33.07
N MET A 88 -4.09 3.39 32.22
CA MET A 88 -2.79 4.02 32.45
C MET A 88 -2.86 5.30 33.32
N SER A 89 -4.07 5.87 33.48
CA SER A 89 -4.31 7.10 34.26
C SER A 89 -4.62 6.82 35.74
N MET A 90 -4.84 5.57 36.15
CA MET A 90 -5.30 5.21 37.50
C MET A 90 -4.36 4.28 38.28
N THR A 91 -3.04 4.37 38.07
CA THR A 91 -2.05 3.62 38.88
C THR A 91 -1.03 4.50 39.61
N ASN A 92 -1.24 5.82 39.66
CA ASN A 92 -0.44 6.72 40.51
C ASN A 92 -1.26 7.31 41.66
N GLN A 93 -1.78 6.44 42.51
CA GLN A 93 -2.10 6.71 43.91
C GLN A 93 -2.40 5.36 44.57
N VAL A 94 -1.98 5.18 45.83
CA VAL A 94 -2.09 3.96 46.67
C VAL A 94 -0.79 3.12 46.77
N SER A 95 0.10 3.67 47.58
CA SER A 95 0.73 3.05 48.77
C SER A 95 1.64 1.82 48.63
N SER A 96 2.93 2.07 48.92
CA SER A 96 3.69 1.41 50.01
C SER A 96 3.08 0.14 50.65
N ARG A 97 3.62 -1.05 50.36
CA ARG A 97 4.04 -2.09 51.34
C ARG A 97 4.44 -3.43 50.70
N SER A 98 5.60 -3.91 51.16
CA SER A 98 6.03 -5.32 51.36
C SER A 98 5.89 -6.38 50.25
N ASN A 99 7.06 -6.77 49.73
CA ASN A 99 7.61 -8.12 49.62
C ASN A 99 6.69 -9.37 49.60
N GLN A 100 7.09 -10.24 48.65
CA GLN A 100 7.16 -11.71 48.67
C GLN A 100 6.08 -12.56 47.96
N VAL A 101 6.60 -13.35 47.00
CA VAL A 101 6.30 -14.76 46.70
C VAL A 101 5.35 -15.08 45.52
N SER A 102 6.04 -15.45 44.42
CA SER A 102 5.88 -16.61 43.53
C SER A 102 4.57 -16.88 42.75
N SER A 103 4.77 -16.83 41.42
CA SER A 103 4.36 -17.83 40.43
C SER A 103 2.87 -18.15 40.25
N ARG A 104 2.29 -17.62 39.16
CA ARG A 104 1.69 -18.46 38.11
C ARG A 104 1.63 -17.71 36.78
N SER A 105 2.29 -18.30 35.81
CA SER A 105 2.40 -17.91 34.41
C SER A 105 1.04 -17.86 33.72
N ASN A 106 0.80 -16.81 32.92
CA ASN A 106 0.19 -16.91 31.59
C ASN A 106 0.74 -15.78 30.72
N LYS A 107 1.91 -16.09 30.17
CA LYS A 107 2.68 -15.35 29.18
C LYS A 107 2.02 -15.57 27.82
N TRP A 108 1.43 -14.54 27.23
CA TRP A 108 1.14 -14.54 25.79
C TRP A 108 2.41 -14.17 25.02
N PRO A 109 2.78 -14.89 23.95
CA PRO A 109 4.00 -14.64 23.22
C PRO A 109 3.73 -13.55 22.18
N TYR A 110 3.90 -12.29 22.56
CA TYR A 110 4.49 -11.36 21.61
C TYR A 110 5.98 -11.40 21.92
N SER A 111 6.74 -12.13 21.11
CA SER A 111 8.20 -12.08 21.17
C SER A 111 8.59 -10.63 20.93
N GLU A 112 8.94 -9.97 22.02
CA GLU A 112 9.74 -8.77 22.05
C GLU A 112 10.92 -8.95 21.09
N THR A 113 10.89 -8.29 19.93
CA THR A 113 12.11 -7.93 19.23
C THR A 113 12.66 -6.67 19.88
N THR A 114 12.99 -6.75 21.17
CA THR A 114 13.78 -5.76 21.91
C THR A 114 15.24 -6.21 21.88
N ALA A 115 15.80 -6.37 20.68
CA ALA A 115 17.21 -6.70 20.52
C ALA A 115 17.82 -5.98 19.31
N PHE A 116 17.48 -4.71 19.06
CA PHE A 116 18.20 -3.86 18.09
C PHE A 116 18.09 -2.37 18.44
N ARG A 117 18.21 -2.03 19.73
CA ARG A 117 18.22 -0.64 20.22
C ARG A 117 19.64 -0.11 20.52
N SER A 118 20.67 -0.71 19.91
CA SER A 118 22.08 -0.34 20.10
C SER A 118 22.82 0.09 18.82
N LEU A 119 22.13 0.22 17.68
CA LEU A 119 22.73 0.75 16.45
C LEU A 119 21.99 2.02 16.01
N ASN A 120 22.53 3.17 16.38
CA ASN A 120 22.01 4.54 16.13
C ASN A 120 21.90 4.96 14.64
N VAL A 121 21.90 4.02 13.68
CA VAL A 121 21.98 4.33 12.23
C VAL A 121 20.75 3.86 11.45
N LEU A 122 20.01 2.87 11.96
CA LEU A 122 18.82 2.31 11.31
C LEU A 122 17.60 3.26 11.27
N PRO A 123 17.37 4.15 12.27
CA PRO A 123 16.24 5.09 12.20
C PRO A 123 16.33 6.07 11.01
N TRP A 124 17.53 6.54 10.66
CA TRP A 124 17.74 7.55 9.60
C TRP A 124 17.46 7.03 8.19
N ILE A 125 17.68 5.74 7.93
CA ILE A 125 17.44 5.12 6.61
C ILE A 125 15.94 4.89 6.38
N LEU A 126 15.20 4.56 7.44
CA LEU A 126 13.74 4.38 7.39
C LEU A 126 13.02 5.73 7.20
N ASP A 127 13.53 6.80 7.82
CA ASP A 127 13.03 8.17 7.62
C ASP A 127 13.33 8.69 6.20
N PHE A 128 14.53 8.42 5.65
CA PHE A 128 14.92 8.88 4.30
C PHE A 128 14.10 8.22 3.16
N LEU A 129 13.52 7.04 3.38
CA LEU A 129 12.66 6.33 2.42
C LEU A 129 11.16 6.58 2.62
N GLY A 130 10.75 7.41 3.60
CA GLY A 130 9.37 7.89 3.77
C GLY A 130 8.30 6.82 4.00
N LEU A 131 8.69 5.57 4.30
CA LEU A 131 7.74 4.46 4.43
C LEU A 131 6.96 4.48 5.76
N GLU A 132 7.50 5.10 6.81
CA GLU A 132 6.84 5.21 8.11
C GLU A 132 5.74 6.28 8.14
N ASP A 133 5.90 7.36 7.37
CA ASP A 133 4.98 8.51 7.36
C ASP A 133 3.64 8.19 6.68
N VAL A 134 3.65 7.44 5.58
CA VAL A 134 2.43 7.03 4.87
C VAL A 134 1.53 6.15 5.75
N CYS A 135 2.14 5.27 6.57
CA CYS A 135 1.38 4.42 7.49
C CYS A 135 0.81 5.20 8.68
N ARG A 136 1.49 6.26 9.13
CA ARG A 136 1.05 7.13 10.22
C ARG A 136 -0.06 8.08 9.78
N GLU A 137 0.00 8.58 8.56
CA GLU A 137 -1.02 9.47 7.98
C GLU A 137 -2.34 8.73 7.71
N LYS A 138 -2.29 7.56 7.06
CA LYS A 138 -3.50 6.75 6.82
C LYS A 138 -4.25 6.33 8.10
N LYS A 139 -3.52 6.13 9.21
CA LYS A 139 -4.12 5.86 10.53
C LYS A 139 -4.87 7.07 11.07
N ARG A 140 -4.32 8.28 10.88
CA ARG A 140 -4.97 9.55 11.27
C ARG A 140 -6.26 9.77 10.47
N ASP A 141 -6.24 9.54 9.16
CA ASP A 141 -7.44 9.69 8.32
C ASP A 141 -8.58 8.75 8.71
N LEU A 142 -8.27 7.51 9.09
CA LEU A 142 -9.27 6.55 9.58
C LEU A 142 -9.87 7.01 10.90
N ALA A 143 -9.04 7.45 11.85
CA ALA A 143 -9.49 8.00 13.12
C ALA A 143 -10.43 9.21 12.90
N LEU A 144 -10.05 10.15 12.03
CA LEU A 144 -10.89 11.31 11.69
C LEU A 144 -12.20 10.92 11.01
N LYS A 145 -12.20 9.89 10.15
CA LYS A 145 -13.42 9.36 9.53
C LYS A 145 -14.33 8.69 10.56
N GLU A 146 -13.77 7.94 11.50
CA GLU A 146 -14.51 7.30 12.59
C GLU A 146 -15.11 8.31 13.54
N GLU A 147 -14.36 9.35 13.93
CA GLU A 147 -14.86 10.48 14.70
C GLU A 147 -16.02 11.17 13.96
N LYS A 148 -15.88 11.42 12.66
CA LYS A 148 -16.96 11.96 11.81
C LYS A 148 -18.18 11.04 11.76
N TYR A 149 -18.01 9.73 11.65
CA TYR A 149 -19.11 8.77 11.67
C TYR A 149 -19.75 8.62 13.05
N ALA A 150 -18.97 8.73 14.13
CA ALA A 150 -19.49 8.74 15.50
C ALA A 150 -20.32 10.00 15.75
N ALA A 151 -19.81 11.17 15.35
CA ALA A 151 -20.55 12.43 15.42
C ALA A 151 -21.86 12.37 14.61
N ARG A 152 -21.81 11.84 13.38
CA ARG A 152 -23.02 11.64 12.55
C ARG A 152 -24.03 10.72 13.21
N ARG A 153 -23.60 9.57 13.74
CA ARG A 153 -24.49 8.63 14.44
C ARG A 153 -25.11 9.23 15.69
N ALA A 154 -24.38 10.09 16.42
CA ALA A 154 -24.88 10.75 17.60
C ALA A 154 -26.02 11.75 17.30
N ILE A 155 -25.94 12.47 16.18
CA ILE A 155 -26.96 13.46 15.79
C ILE A 155 -28.11 12.88 14.96
N LEU A 156 -27.90 11.72 14.32
CA LEU A 156 -28.88 11.06 13.46
C LEU A 156 -30.29 10.92 14.06
N PRO A 157 -30.49 10.47 15.32
CA PRO A 157 -31.84 10.32 15.86
C PRO A 157 -32.60 11.64 15.98
N MET A 158 -31.91 12.76 16.23
CA MET A 158 -32.56 14.08 16.28
C MET A 158 -32.98 14.54 14.88
N LEU A 159 -32.09 14.38 13.89
CA LEU A 159 -32.39 14.72 12.49
C LEU A 159 -33.55 13.86 11.94
N GLN A 160 -33.58 12.58 12.29
CA GLN A 160 -34.67 11.68 11.90
C GLN A 160 -36.01 12.13 12.51
N ALA A 161 -36.04 12.50 13.80
CA ALA A 161 -37.26 12.99 14.44
C ALA A 161 -37.78 14.29 13.79
N GLU A 162 -36.88 15.22 13.46
CA GLU A 162 -37.25 16.47 12.74
C GLU A 162 -37.77 16.20 11.33
N GLU A 163 -37.22 15.21 10.62
CA GLU A 163 -37.73 14.77 9.33
C GLU A 163 -39.10 14.11 9.46
N ASP A 164 -39.28 13.19 10.40
CA ASP A 164 -40.55 12.51 10.66
C ASP A 164 -41.66 13.51 11.00
N GLU A 165 -41.38 14.55 11.81
CA GLU A 165 -42.33 15.63 12.08
C GLU A 165 -42.73 16.44 10.84
N ARG A 166 -41.75 16.80 10.00
CA ARG A 166 -42.01 17.51 8.73
C ARG A 166 -42.83 16.65 7.79
N PHE A 167 -42.50 15.37 7.68
CA PHE A 167 -43.21 14.41 6.85
C PHE A 167 -44.67 14.25 7.30
N VAL A 168 -44.94 14.06 8.59
CA VAL A 168 -46.32 13.94 9.11
C VAL A 168 -47.13 15.21 8.86
N LYS A 169 -46.54 16.40 9.00
CA LYS A 169 -47.21 17.68 8.68
C LYS A 169 -47.59 17.74 7.20
N GLU A 170 -46.67 17.40 6.31
CA GLU A 170 -46.93 17.42 4.86
C GLU A 170 -47.94 16.34 4.45
N TRP A 171 -47.86 15.16 5.07
CA TRP A 171 -48.81 14.08 4.86
C TRP A 171 -50.22 14.44 5.28
N LYS A 172 -50.40 15.16 6.40
CA LYS A 172 -51.72 15.67 6.81
C LYS A 172 -52.30 16.64 5.80
N LYS A 173 -51.51 17.58 5.29
CA LYS A 173 -51.96 18.49 4.22
C LYS A 173 -52.35 17.73 2.96
N TYR A 174 -51.58 16.71 2.58
CA TYR A 174 -51.87 15.86 1.43
C TYR A 174 -53.20 15.12 1.61
N LEU A 175 -53.48 14.57 2.80
CA LEU A 175 -54.74 13.89 3.11
C LEU A 175 -55.93 14.87 3.15
N GLU A 176 -55.75 16.08 3.68
CA GLU A 176 -56.77 17.13 3.66
C GLU A 176 -57.11 17.55 2.22
N TYR A 177 -56.08 17.74 1.39
CA TYR A 177 -56.23 18.03 -0.03
C TYR A 177 -56.93 16.88 -0.79
N GLU A 178 -56.54 15.62 -0.53
CA GLU A 178 -57.17 14.44 -1.11
C GLU A 178 -58.67 14.38 -0.73
N ALA A 179 -59.01 14.66 0.53
CA ALA A 179 -60.40 14.67 1.00
C ALA A 179 -61.25 15.75 0.33
N GLU A 180 -60.70 16.95 0.12
CA GLU A 180 -61.39 18.04 -0.54
C GLU A 180 -61.65 17.74 -2.02
N VAL A 181 -60.63 17.23 -2.73
CA VAL A 181 -60.70 16.95 -4.17
C VAL A 181 -61.55 15.72 -4.48
N MET A 182 -61.54 14.70 -3.62
CA MET A 182 -62.20 13.41 -3.89
C MET A 182 -63.62 13.29 -3.31
N LYS A 183 -64.17 14.37 -2.74
CA LYS A 183 -65.50 14.38 -2.11
C LYS A 183 -66.65 13.89 -3.01
N ASP A 184 -66.52 14.09 -4.33
CA ASP A 184 -67.59 13.83 -5.30
C ASP A 184 -67.47 12.44 -5.96
N VAL A 185 -66.41 11.67 -5.66
CA VAL A 185 -66.14 10.37 -6.29
C VAL A 185 -66.71 9.21 -5.44
N PRO A 186 -67.66 8.42 -5.95
CA PRO A 186 -68.26 7.34 -5.17
C PRO A 186 -67.27 6.18 -4.96
N GLY A 187 -67.20 5.68 -3.71
CA GLY A 187 -66.37 4.51 -3.35
C GLY A 187 -64.91 4.82 -3.01
N TRP A 188 -64.48 6.08 -3.13
CA TRP A 188 -63.15 6.50 -2.71
C TRP A 188 -63.05 6.62 -1.18
N LYS A 189 -62.02 6.02 -0.58
CA LYS A 189 -61.72 6.15 0.85
C LYS A 189 -60.42 6.93 1.02
N VAL A 190 -60.52 8.10 1.64
CA VAL A 190 -59.37 8.97 1.90
C VAL A 190 -58.35 8.24 2.77
N GLY A 191 -57.08 8.25 2.35
CA GLY A 191 -55.97 7.67 3.12
C GLY A 191 -55.96 6.14 3.17
N GLU A 192 -56.65 5.45 2.26
CA GLU A 192 -56.55 4.00 2.11
C GLU A 192 -55.14 3.61 1.64
N ASN A 193 -54.53 2.62 2.31
CA ASN A 193 -53.17 2.19 1.97
C ASN A 193 -53.19 1.42 0.64
N VAL A 194 -52.37 1.86 -0.32
CA VAL A 194 -52.21 1.18 -1.62
C VAL A 194 -51.61 -0.22 -1.47
N TYR A 195 -50.83 -0.44 -0.41
CA TYR A 195 -50.18 -1.72 -0.14
C TYR A 195 -50.98 -2.60 0.83
N ASN A 196 -51.15 -3.86 0.45
CA ASN A 196 -51.92 -4.85 1.22
C ASN A 196 -51.20 -5.38 2.47
N SER A 197 -49.91 -5.05 2.67
CA SER A 197 -49.05 -5.68 3.68
C SER A 197 -49.20 -5.13 5.10
N GLY A 198 -50.04 -4.10 5.33
CA GLY A 198 -50.21 -3.42 6.63
C GLY A 198 -48.96 -2.67 7.14
N ARG A 199 -47.79 -2.92 6.54
CA ARG A 199 -46.54 -2.18 6.75
C ARG A 199 -46.61 -0.81 6.06
N TRP A 200 -46.16 0.22 6.78
CA TRP A 200 -45.97 1.55 6.20
C TRP A 200 -44.78 1.55 5.23
N MET A 201 -44.96 2.21 4.09
CA MET A 201 -43.93 2.44 3.08
C MET A 201 -43.90 3.95 2.76
N PRO A 202 -42.72 4.55 2.54
CA PRO A 202 -42.63 5.93 2.11
C PRO A 202 -43.31 6.11 0.74
N PRO A 203 -43.95 7.26 0.48
CA PRO A 203 -44.56 7.54 -0.81
C PRO A 203 -43.50 7.63 -1.90
N ALA A 204 -43.78 7.07 -3.08
CA ALA A 204 -42.85 7.10 -4.21
C ALA A 204 -43.04 8.39 -5.03
N SER A 205 -41.95 9.06 -5.40
CA SER A 205 -41.97 10.20 -6.33
C SER A 205 -42.12 9.77 -7.80
N GLY A 206 -41.86 8.50 -8.13
CA GLY A 206 -41.89 7.96 -9.49
C GLY A 206 -40.57 8.09 -10.26
N GLU A 207 -39.62 8.86 -9.75
CA GLU A 207 -38.28 9.01 -10.33
C GLU A 207 -37.25 8.10 -9.65
N LEU A 208 -36.29 7.60 -10.44
CA LEU A 208 -35.18 6.80 -9.89
C LEU A 208 -34.06 7.71 -9.39
N ARG A 209 -33.81 7.69 -8.07
CA ARG A 209 -32.81 8.50 -7.36
C ARG A 209 -33.00 10.03 -7.47
N PRO A 210 -34.13 10.57 -6.99
CA PRO A 210 -34.40 12.01 -6.98
C PRO A 210 -33.49 12.82 -6.03
N GLU A 211 -32.57 12.20 -5.30
CA GLU A 211 -31.58 12.86 -4.46
C GLU A 211 -30.27 13.20 -5.21
N VAL A 212 -30.10 12.70 -6.44
CA VAL A 212 -28.90 12.89 -7.27
C VAL A 212 -29.29 13.61 -8.56
N TRP A 213 -29.25 14.94 -8.55
CA TRP A 213 -29.41 15.80 -9.73
C TRP A 213 -28.08 16.36 -10.21
#